data_AF-A0A1V9EP67-F1
#
_entry.id   AF-A0A1V9EP67-F1
#
_cell.length_a   1.000
_cell.length_b   1.000
_cell.length_c   1.000
_cell.angle_alpha   90.00
_cell.angle_beta   90.00
_cell.angle_gamma   90.00
#
_symmetry.space_group_name_H-M   'P 1'
#
loop_
_entity.id
_entity.type
_entity.pdbx_description
1 polymer ?
#
loop_
_entity_poly.entity_id
_entity_poly.type
_entity_poly.pdbx_seq_one_letter_code
_entity_poly.pdbx_strand_id
1 'polypeptide(L)' 'MDRLNERICLYINKNWIKDMSNRAFAIANDIDEKTVRRIKEIKEQDYSISIDTLKKICSAQGVKLSDFFKMIGE' A
#
# COMPACT_ATOMS: atom_id res chain seq x y z
N MET A 1 11.08 -12.33 6.32
CA MET A 1 10.82 -10.94 5.89
C MET A 1 9.57 -10.85 5.00
N ASP A 2 9.23 -11.90 4.27
CA ASP A 2 8.12 -11.92 3.29
C ASP A 2 6.73 -11.59 3.87
N ARG A 3 6.44 -11.99 5.11
CA ARG A 3 5.13 -11.73 5.74
C ARG A 3 4.85 -10.25 5.97
N LEU A 4 5.88 -9.41 6.15
CA LEU A 4 5.68 -7.98 6.39
C LEU A 4 5.19 -7.29 5.11
N ASN A 5 5.88 -7.52 3.99
CA ASN A 5 5.50 -6.95 2.70
C ASN A 5 4.09 -7.38 2.29
N GLU A 6 3.76 -8.65 2.54
CA GLU A 6 2.42 -9.18 2.33
C GLU A 6 1.38 -8.47 3.22
N ARG A 7 1.63 -8.33 4.53
CA ARG A 7 0.74 -7.61 5.47
C ARG A 7 0.51 -6.17 5.01
N ILE A 8 1.57 -5.48 4.60
CA ILE A 8 1.50 -4.10 4.10
C ILE A 8 0.57 -4.04 2.89
N CYS A 9 0.83 -4.84 1.86
CA CYS A 9 0.06 -4.78 0.62
C CYS A 9 -1.40 -5.25 0.82
N LEU A 10 -1.62 -6.31 1.61
CA LEU A 10 -2.96 -6.77 1.95
C LEU A 10 -3.75 -5.71 2.71
N TYR A 11 -3.13 -5.00 3.65
CA TYR A 11 -3.79 -3.93 4.39
C TYR A 11 -4.19 -2.79 3.45
N ILE A 12 -3.25 -2.29 2.62
CA ILE A 12 -3.49 -1.21 1.67
C ILE A 12 -4.62 -1.61 0.70
N ASN A 13 -4.56 -2.82 0.15
CA ASN A 13 -5.56 -3.30 -0.80
C ASN A 13 -6.95 -3.39 -0.16
N LYS A 14 -7.08 -4.02 1.01
CA LYS A 14 -8.37 -4.24 1.66
C LYS A 14 -9.02 -2.98 2.22
N ASN A 15 -8.22 -2.04 2.73
CA ASN A 15 -8.72 -0.87 3.44
C ASN A 15 -8.77 0.40 2.60
N TRP A 16 -7.84 0.57 1.65
CA TRP A 16 -7.70 1.85 0.95
C TRP A 16 -7.94 1.76 -0.56
N ILE A 17 -7.59 0.64 -1.21
CA ILE A 17 -7.82 0.50 -2.66
C ILE A 17 -9.21 -0.07 -2.98
N LYS A 18 -9.80 -0.86 -2.07
CA LYS A 18 -11.02 -1.67 -2.32
C LYS A 18 -12.16 -0.92 -3.04
N ASP A 19 -12.39 0.34 -2.67
CA ASP A 19 -13.52 1.14 -3.17
C ASP A 19 -13.11 2.14 -4.27
N MET A 20 -11.92 1.97 -4.86
CA MET A 20 -11.37 2.86 -5.88
C MET A 20 -10.78 2.11 -7.07
N SER A 21 -10.85 2.73 -8.25
CA SER A 21 -10.10 2.26 -9.42
C SER A 21 -8.59 2.43 -9.19
N ASN A 22 -7.77 1.60 -9.86
CA ASN A 22 -6.31 1.69 -9.72
C ASN A 22 -5.80 3.09 -10.05
N ARG A 23 -6.36 3.71 -11.09
CA ARG A 23 -6.00 5.07 -11.53
C ARG A 23 -6.40 6.13 -10.51
N ALA A 24 -7.61 6.05 -9.96
CA ALA A 24 -8.06 7.02 -8.96
C ALA A 24 -7.18 6.95 -7.70
N PHE A 25 -6.85 5.74 -7.25
CA PHE A 25 -5.95 5.54 -6.12
C PHE A 25 -4.54 6.05 -6.41
N ALA A 26 -4.01 5.76 -7.60
CA ALA A 26 -2.69 6.22 -8.03
C ALA A 26 -2.56 7.76 -7.99
N ILE A 27 -3.56 8.46 -8.56
CA ILE A 27 -3.62 9.93 -8.56
C ILE A 27 -3.73 10.47 -7.14
N ALA A 28 -4.63 9.91 -6.32
CA ALA A 28 -4.85 10.39 -4.95
C ALA A 28 -3.62 10.24 -4.04
N ASN A 29 -2.74 9.28 -4.32
CA ASN A 29 -1.57 8.98 -3.50
C ASN A 29 -0.24 9.39 -4.15
N ASP A 30 -0.26 10.07 -5.31
CA ASP A 30 0.93 10.48 -6.07
C ASP A 30 1.91 9.32 -6.36
N ILE A 31 1.37 8.22 -6.87
CA ILE A 31 2.11 7.01 -7.26
C ILE A 31 1.69 6.52 -8.65
N ASP A 32 2.48 5.64 -9.24
CA ASP A 32 2.14 5.01 -10.52
C ASP A 32 1.00 3.99 -10.37
N GLU A 33 0.11 3.92 -11.37
CA GLU A 33 -0.94 2.88 -11.43
C GLU A 33 -0.34 1.47 -11.39
N LYS A 34 0.85 1.28 -11.99
CA LYS A 34 1.57 0.01 -11.95
C LYS A 34 1.92 -0.42 -10.52
N THR A 35 2.22 0.53 -9.64
CA THR A 35 2.46 0.25 -8.21
C THR A 35 1.17 -0.23 -7.55
N VAL A 36 0.04 0.40 -7.83
CA VAL A 36 -1.28 -0.05 -7.34
C VAL A 36 -1.60 -1.46 -7.80
N ARG A 37 -1.31 -1.77 -9.07
CA ARG A 37 -1.48 -3.11 -9.63
C ARG A 37 -0.64 -4.17 -8.90
N ARG A 38 0.65 -3.88 -8.67
CA ARG A 38 1.55 -4.77 -7.92
C ARG A 38 1.10 -5.00 -6.47
N ILE A 39 0.56 -3.98 -5.80
CA ILE A 39 -0.01 -4.12 -4.45
C ILE A 39 -1.20 -5.10 -4.46
N LYS A 40 -2.03 -5.08 -5.51
CA LYS A 40 -3.16 -6.00 -5.65
C LYS A 40 -2.73 -7.43 -5.99
N GLU A 41 -1.66 -7.57 -6.76
CA GLU A 41 -1.13 -8.85 -7.27
C GLU A 41 -0.13 -9.53 -6.32
N ILE A 42 -0.02 -9.11 -5.05
CA ILE A 42 0.99 -9.64 -4.09
C ILE A 42 0.94 -11.18 -3.93
N LYS A 43 -0.20 -11.82 -4.19
CA LYS A 43 -0.28 -13.30 -4.16
C LYS A 43 0.52 -13.99 -5.28
N GLU A 44 0.83 -13.27 -6.35
CA GLU A 44 1.51 -13.79 -7.53
C GLU A 44 2.98 -13.36 -7.61
N GLN A 45 3.39 -12.34 -6.85
CA GLN A 45 4.72 -11.74 -6.92
C GLN A 45 5.22 -11.33 -5.54
N ASP A 46 6.49 -11.61 -5.26
CA ASP A 46 7.20 -11.16 -4.05
C ASP A 46 7.50 -9.66 -4.13
N TYR A 47 6.45 -8.85 -4.01
CA TYR A 47 6.51 -7.41 -4.19
C TYR A 47 6.82 -6.71 -2.88
N SER A 48 7.97 -6.03 -2.84
CA SER A 48 8.33 -5.11 -1.77
C SER A 48 8.03 -3.67 -2.21
N ILE A 49 7.11 -3.01 -1.52
CA ILE A 49 6.86 -1.58 -1.71
C ILE A 49 8.07 -0.78 -1.19
N SER A 50 8.44 0.31 -1.85
CA SER A 50 9.48 1.19 -1.30
C SER A 50 8.93 1.98 -0.12
N ILE A 51 9.79 2.30 0.85
CA ILE A 51 9.41 3.11 2.02
C ILE A 51 8.84 4.47 1.59
N ASP A 52 9.40 5.09 0.54
CA ASP A 52 8.89 6.39 0.07
C ASP A 52 7.50 6.28 -0.55
N THR A 53 7.23 5.22 -1.30
CA THR A 53 5.88 4.94 -1.82
C THR A 53 4.91 4.72 -0.65
N LEU A 54 5.29 3.92 0.34
CA LEU A 54 4.47 3.68 1.52
C LEU A 54 4.21 4.98 2.29
N LYS A 55 5.21 5.85 2.45
CA LYS A 55 5.04 7.17 3.07
C LYS A 55 4.05 8.04 2.32
N LYS A 56 4.10 8.08 0.99
CA LYS A 56 3.13 8.83 0.17
C LYS A 56 1.71 8.33 0.40
N ILE A 57 1.52 7.01 0.35
CA ILE A 57 0.23 6.38 0.61
C ILE A 57 -0.26 6.72 2.02
N CYS A 58 0.54 6.46 3.05
CA CYS A 58 0.19 6.79 4.43
C CYS A 58 -0.18 8.28 4.60
N SER A 59 0.59 9.19 3.98
CA SER A 59 0.34 10.64 4.06
C SER A 59 -0.98 11.03 3.41
N ALA A 60 -1.32 10.46 2.25
CA ALA A 60 -2.60 10.67 1.59
C ALA A 60 -3.80 10.14 2.39
N GLN A 61 -3.57 9.14 3.25
CA GLN A 61 -4.56 8.62 4.19
C GLN A 61 -4.58 9.37 5.54
N GLY A 62 -3.73 10.39 5.73
CA GLY A 62 -3.61 11.11 7.00
C GLY A 62 -2.99 10.27 8.13
N VAL A 63 -2.26 9.20 7.79
CA VAL A 63 -1.65 8.26 8.75
C VAL A 63 -0.13 8.47 8.75
N LYS A 64 0.49 8.50 9.93
CA LYS A 64 1.96 8.47 10.03
C LYS A 64 2.45 7.06 9.75
N LEU A 65 3.60 6.94 9.09
CA LEU A 65 4.22 5.64 8.81
C LEU A 65 4.40 4.78 10.08
N SER A 66 4.77 5.40 11.21
CA SER A 66 4.90 4.72 12.50
C SER A 66 3.57 4.16 13.01
N ASP A 67 2.47 4.88 12.79
CA ASP A 67 1.15 4.45 13.25
C ASP A 67 0.60 3.36 12.34
N PHE A 68 0.91 3.43 11.04
CA PHE A 68 0.62 2.35 10.10
C PHE A 68 1.28 1.02 10.52
N PHE A 69 2.56 1.02 10.91
CA PHE A 69 3.22 -0.20 11.39
C PHE A 69 2.52 -0.79 12.62
N LYS A 70 2.12 0.06 13.59
CA LYS A 70 1.31 -0.38 14.73
C LYS A 70 -0.06 -0.95 14.31
N MET A 71 -0.73 -0.35 13.32
CA MET A 71 -2.02 -0.83 12.80
C MET A 71 -1.91 -2.22 12.19
N ILE A 72 -0.82 -2.49 11.47
CA ILE A 72 -0.60 -3.82 10.92
C ILE A 72 -0.06 -4.80 11.95
N GLY A 73 0.41 -4.36 13.13
CA GLY A 73 0.88 -5.17 14.25
C GLY A 73 2.39 -5.43 14.22
N GLU A 74 3.17 -4.38 13.97
CA GLU A 74 4.65 -4.32 14.00
C GLU A 74 5.12 -3.19 14.92
#